data_AF-A9UZJ1-F1
#
_entry.id   AF-A9UZJ1-F1
#
_cell.length_a   1.000
_cell.length_b   1.000
_cell.length_c   1.000
_cell.angle_alpha   90.00
_cell.angle_beta   90.00
_cell.angle_gamma   90.00
#
_symmetry.space_group_name_H-M   'P 1'
#
loop_
_entity.id
_entity.type
_entity.pdbx_description
1 polymer ?
#
loop_
_entity_poly.entity_id
_entity_poly.type
_entity_poly.pdbx_seq_one_letter_code
_entity_poly.pdbx_strand_id
1 'polypeptide(L)'
;MAKARGAPENQVERLEQTIFFDGVYDANNQRLDVQTIFDTNEVVGILWMGWTDMRSLEIRDKIIEHYNLLKSQNARFELIFVSGDETLDDYNEHVKIYPCPRVPYNPSIPLAISRNFYAFAPPRILLFDSNGQLFTKEGDGMLLRFPEKFPWKHHIVNLNQLFLLVCVIALLLGGLYYFLLHVSI
;
A
#
# COMPACT_ATOMS: atom_id res chain seq x y z
N MET A 1 -9.51 22.71 30.09
CA MET A 1 -8.27 23.11 29.39
C MET A 1 -8.20 22.32 28.10
N ALA A 2 -8.35 22.99 26.94
CA ALA A 2 -8.25 22.35 25.64
C ALA A 2 -6.79 21.98 25.37
N LYS A 3 -6.50 20.70 25.13
CA LYS A 3 -5.18 20.25 24.68
C LYS A 3 -4.92 20.92 23.32
N ALA A 4 -3.83 21.66 23.22
CA ALA A 4 -3.40 22.31 21.98
C ALA A 4 -3.44 21.29 20.82
N ARG A 5 -3.97 21.70 19.66
CA ARG A 5 -3.79 20.95 18.40
C ARG A 5 -2.29 20.77 18.21
N GLY A 6 -1.80 19.55 18.42
CA GLY A 6 -0.42 19.16 18.18
C GLY A 6 -0.05 19.41 16.73
N ALA A 7 1.26 19.49 16.47
CA ALA A 7 1.83 19.54 15.12
C ALA A 7 1.16 18.52 14.17
N PRO A 8 1.14 18.75 12.85
CA PRO A 8 0.64 17.73 11.92
C PRO A 8 1.38 16.41 12.20
N GLU A 9 0.61 15.40 12.60
CA GLU A 9 1.09 14.05 12.87
C GLU A 9 1.90 13.57 11.66
N ASN A 10 3.13 13.10 11.90
CA ASN A 10 3.94 12.50 10.85
C ASN A 10 3.16 11.28 10.31
N GLN A 11 3.02 11.14 8.98
CA GLN A 11 2.24 10.03 8.43
C GLN A 11 2.86 8.67 8.78
N VAL A 12 4.18 8.61 8.96
CA VAL A 12 4.87 7.41 9.47
C VAL A 12 4.45 7.12 10.90
N GLU A 13 4.40 8.12 11.77
CA GLU A 13 3.92 7.98 13.16
C GLU A 13 2.46 7.49 13.20
N ARG A 14 1.60 7.99 12.30
CA ARG A 14 0.24 7.48 12.15
C ARG A 14 0.21 6.01 11.74
N LEU A 15 1.11 5.56 10.86
CA LEU A 15 1.25 4.14 10.50
C LEU A 15 1.70 3.31 11.70
N GLU A 16 2.63 3.82 12.51
CA GLU A 16 3.03 3.20 13.77
C GLU A 16 1.86 3.05 14.74
N GLN A 17 0.97 4.04 14.84
CA GLN A 17 -0.18 3.98 15.74
C GLN A 17 -1.35 3.14 15.22
N THR A 18 -1.37 2.79 13.93
CA THR A 18 -2.52 2.10 13.31
C THR A 18 -2.21 0.69 12.86
N ILE A 19 -1.14 0.47 12.09
CA ILE A 19 -0.79 -0.83 11.53
C ILE A 19 0.42 -1.44 12.23
N PHE A 20 1.42 -0.63 12.58
CA PHE A 20 2.67 -1.11 13.17
C PHE A 20 2.73 -0.94 14.70
N PHE A 21 1.58 -0.89 15.37
CA PHE A 21 1.52 -0.59 16.81
C PHE A 21 2.17 -1.67 17.68
N ASP A 22 2.06 -2.93 17.26
CA ASP A 22 2.76 -4.06 17.88
C ASP A 22 4.22 -4.15 17.43
N GLY A 23 4.68 -3.26 16.56
CA GLY A 23 6.03 -3.20 15.99
C GLY A 23 6.19 -3.92 14.65
N VAL A 24 7.37 -3.76 14.06
CA VAL A 24 7.81 -4.48 12.86
C VAL A 24 9.06 -5.28 13.23
N TYR A 25 9.14 -6.53 12.76
CA TYR A 25 10.20 -7.46 13.13
C TYR A 25 10.83 -8.10 11.89
N ASP A 26 12.14 -8.29 11.92
CA ASP A 26 12.86 -9.05 10.90
C ASP A 26 12.72 -10.56 11.10
N ALA A 27 13.28 -11.36 10.20
CA ALA A 27 13.28 -12.83 10.27
C ALA A 27 13.83 -13.39 11.61
N ASN A 28 14.73 -12.67 12.29
CA ASN A 28 15.36 -13.09 13.54
C ASN A 28 14.57 -12.65 14.79
N ASN A 29 13.37 -12.10 14.63
CA ASN A 29 12.57 -11.47 15.70
C ASN A 29 13.24 -10.25 16.32
N GLN A 30 14.15 -9.58 15.60
CA GLN A 30 14.65 -8.28 16.00
C GLN A 30 13.64 -7.21 15.60
N ARG A 31 13.25 -6.37 16.57
CA ARG A 31 12.38 -5.22 16.30
C ARG A 31 13.12 -4.18 15.47
N LEU A 32 12.49 -3.73 14.40
CA LEU A 32 13.00 -2.70 13.50
C LEU A 32 12.38 -1.35 13.85
N ASP A 33 13.16 -0.29 13.65
CA ASP A 33 12.68 1.08 13.74
C ASP A 33 11.93 1.44 12.46
N VAL A 34 10.63 1.78 12.59
CA VAL A 34 9.77 2.03 11.42
C VAL A 34 10.24 3.27 10.67
N GLN A 35 10.63 4.33 11.39
CA GLN A 35 11.14 5.54 10.76
C GLN A 35 12.38 5.25 9.91
N THR A 36 13.31 4.43 10.40
CA THR A 36 14.48 3.99 9.62
C THR A 36 14.08 3.22 8.36
N ILE A 37 13.04 2.38 8.39
CA ILE A 37 12.53 1.69 7.18
C ILE A 37 12.08 2.73 6.14
N PHE A 38 11.32 3.74 6.55
CA PHE A 38 10.84 4.80 5.65
C PHE A 38 11.94 5.77 5.19
N ASP A 39 12.93 6.05 6.03
CA ASP A 39 14.05 6.94 5.67
C ASP A 39 15.02 6.30 4.66
N THR A 40 15.17 4.97 4.72
CA THR A 40 16.10 4.22 3.87
C THR A 40 15.47 3.74 2.56
N ASN A 41 14.13 3.76 2.46
CA ASN A 41 13.39 3.29 1.30
C ASN A 41 12.61 4.41 0.63
N GLU A 42 12.68 4.46 -0.70
CA GLU A 42 11.90 5.39 -1.51
C GLU A 42 10.44 4.96 -1.60
N VAL A 43 10.20 3.65 -1.59
CA VAL A 43 8.87 3.05 -1.53
C VAL A 43 8.83 1.98 -0.45
N VAL A 44 7.83 2.06 0.41
CA VAL A 44 7.50 1.02 1.40
C VAL A 44 6.12 0.47 1.07
N GLY A 45 5.99 -0.85 0.96
CA GLY A 45 4.74 -1.53 0.68
C GLY A 45 4.22 -2.30 1.89
N ILE A 46 2.96 -2.11 2.28
CA ILE A 46 2.27 -3.03 3.19
C ILE A 46 1.72 -4.18 2.36
N LEU A 47 2.28 -5.37 2.56
CA LEU A 47 1.91 -6.62 1.90
C LEU A 47 0.82 -7.32 2.73
N TRP A 48 -0.45 -7.08 2.40
CA TRP A 48 -1.59 -7.66 3.10
C TRP A 48 -2.11 -8.90 2.36
N MET A 49 -1.90 -10.08 2.95
CA MET A 49 -2.13 -11.38 2.33
C MET A 49 -2.93 -12.31 3.25
N GLY A 50 -3.76 -13.19 2.67
CA GLY A 50 -4.46 -14.26 3.41
C GLY A 50 -3.96 -15.66 3.01
N TRP A 51 -3.83 -16.56 3.97
CA TRP A 51 -3.26 -17.91 3.82
C TRP A 51 -4.14 -18.81 2.96
N THR A 52 -5.45 -18.76 3.22
CA THR A 52 -6.49 -19.54 2.53
C THR A 52 -7.13 -18.78 1.37
N ASP A 53 -6.74 -17.53 1.13
CA ASP A 53 -7.27 -16.74 0.03
C ASP A 53 -6.65 -17.19 -1.31
N MET A 54 -7.49 -17.69 -2.21
CA MET A 54 -7.06 -18.27 -3.49
C MET A 54 -6.27 -17.28 -4.35
N ARG A 55 -6.65 -16.00 -4.34
CA ARG A 55 -5.94 -14.96 -5.10
C ARG A 55 -4.55 -14.71 -4.54
N SER A 56 -4.40 -14.75 -3.21
CA SER A 56 -3.11 -14.63 -2.52
C SER A 56 -2.20 -15.80 -2.90
N LEU A 57 -2.74 -17.02 -3.00
CA LEU A 57 -1.99 -18.20 -3.48
C LEU A 57 -1.52 -18.03 -4.94
N GLU A 58 -2.37 -17.54 -5.82
CA GLU A 58 -2.07 -17.40 -7.26
C GLU A 58 -0.91 -16.43 -7.55
N ILE A 59 -0.78 -15.36 -6.77
CA ILE A 59 0.20 -14.28 -7.06
C ILE A 59 1.48 -14.37 -6.21
N ARG A 60 1.48 -15.22 -5.17
CA ARG A 60 2.54 -15.33 -4.15
C ARG A 60 3.94 -15.42 -4.75
N ASP A 61 4.18 -16.42 -5.60
CA ASP A 61 5.52 -16.71 -6.11
C ASP A 61 6.07 -15.54 -6.93
N LYS A 62 5.20 -14.89 -7.71
CA LYS A 62 5.56 -13.74 -8.53
C LYS A 62 5.85 -12.49 -7.70
N ILE A 63 5.15 -12.29 -6.57
CA ILE A 63 5.50 -11.23 -5.61
C ILE A 63 6.91 -11.44 -5.07
N ILE A 64 7.23 -12.68 -4.64
CA ILE A 64 8.54 -13.02 -4.09
C ILE A 64 9.63 -12.81 -5.15
N GLU A 65 9.40 -13.29 -6.37
CA GLU A 65 10.32 -13.12 -7.50
C GLU A 65 10.62 -11.64 -7.77
N HIS A 66 9.59 -10.81 -7.93
CA HIS A 66 9.76 -9.40 -8.25
C HIS A 66 10.31 -8.57 -7.08
N TYR A 67 9.95 -8.91 -5.85
CA TYR A 67 10.57 -8.31 -4.67
C TYR A 67 12.08 -8.60 -4.65
N ASN A 68 12.47 -9.87 -4.81
CA ASN A 68 13.89 -10.25 -4.85
C ASN A 68 14.63 -9.60 -6.02
N LEU A 69 14.00 -9.49 -7.19
CA LEU A 69 14.55 -8.76 -8.34
C LEU A 69 14.89 -7.32 -7.96
N LEU A 70 13.95 -6.57 -7.36
CA LEU A 70 14.17 -5.20 -6.94
C LEU A 70 15.27 -5.09 -5.86
N LYS A 71 15.30 -6.00 -4.88
CA LYS A 71 16.38 -6.04 -3.88
C LYS A 71 17.74 -6.30 -4.54
N SER A 72 17.82 -7.20 -5.52
CA SER A 72 19.07 -7.51 -6.24
C SER A 72 19.61 -6.33 -7.05
N GLN A 73 18.74 -5.40 -7.45
CA GLN A 73 19.09 -4.17 -8.16
C GLN A 73 19.45 -3.02 -7.21
N ASN A 74 19.54 -3.26 -5.90
CA ASN A 74 19.69 -2.23 -4.85
C ASN A 74 18.59 -1.16 -4.91
N ALA A 75 17.38 -1.52 -5.38
CA ALA A 75 16.24 -0.63 -5.30
C ALA A 75 15.95 -0.32 -3.82
N ARG A 76 15.71 0.95 -3.51
CA ARG A 76 15.29 1.43 -2.19
C ARG A 76 13.81 1.10 -1.96
N PHE A 77 13.51 -0.20 -1.93
CA PHE A 77 12.18 -0.78 -1.81
C PHE A 77 12.14 -1.75 -0.64
N GLU A 78 11.07 -1.67 0.14
CA GLU A 78 10.80 -2.64 1.20
C GLU A 78 9.32 -3.05 1.22
N LEU A 79 9.06 -4.32 1.51
CA LEU A 79 7.73 -4.82 1.82
C LEU A 79 7.65 -5.12 3.32
N ILE A 80 6.49 -4.90 3.92
CA ILE A 80 6.20 -5.31 5.30
C ILE A 80 4.99 -6.23 5.25
N PHE A 81 5.18 -7.48 5.64
CA PHE A 81 4.12 -8.46 5.70
C PHE A 81 3.13 -8.13 6.82
N VAL A 82 1.86 -8.12 6.46
CA VAL A 82 0.73 -7.98 7.36
C VAL A 82 -0.25 -9.10 7.08
N SER A 83 -0.62 -9.82 8.14
CA SER A 83 -1.54 -10.94 8.05
C SER A 83 -2.98 -10.48 7.81
N GLY A 84 -3.64 -11.13 6.87
CA GLY A 84 -5.10 -11.19 6.75
C GLY A 84 -5.67 -12.54 7.16
N ASP A 85 -4.88 -13.34 7.89
CA ASP A 85 -5.24 -14.71 8.29
C ASP A 85 -6.23 -14.68 9.45
N GLU A 86 -7.08 -15.72 9.54
CA GLU A 86 -8.11 -15.81 10.59
C GLU A 86 -7.55 -16.35 11.92
N THR A 87 -6.43 -17.06 11.86
CA THR A 87 -5.83 -17.74 13.02
C THR A 87 -4.34 -17.45 13.14
N LEU A 88 -3.83 -17.53 14.37
CA LEU A 88 -2.40 -17.43 14.67
C LEU A 88 -1.60 -18.57 14.01
N ASP A 89 -2.19 -19.77 13.92
CA ASP A 89 -1.53 -20.93 13.33
C ASP A 89 -1.34 -20.74 11.82
N ASP A 90 -2.37 -20.26 11.12
CA ASP A 90 -2.25 -19.90 9.69
C ASP A 90 -1.19 -18.82 9.48
N TYR A 91 -1.20 -17.77 10.30
CA TYR A 91 -0.18 -16.72 10.27
C TYR A 91 1.24 -17.28 10.44
N ASN A 92 1.43 -18.17 11.41
CA ASN A 92 2.75 -18.72 11.72
C ASN A 92 3.35 -19.48 10.53
N GLU A 93 2.53 -20.17 9.74
CA GLU A 93 3.00 -20.80 8.50
C GLU A 93 3.11 -19.79 7.34
N HIS A 94 2.15 -18.87 7.23
CA HIS A 94 2.09 -17.89 6.16
C HIS A 94 3.28 -16.94 6.15
N VAL A 95 3.66 -16.45 7.33
CA VAL A 95 4.68 -15.41 7.43
C VAL A 95 6.08 -15.91 7.06
N LYS A 96 6.32 -17.22 7.12
CA LYS A 96 7.60 -17.84 6.72
C LYS A 96 7.86 -17.78 5.21
N ILE A 97 6.82 -17.51 4.42
CA ILE A 97 6.89 -17.54 2.96
C ILE A 97 7.57 -16.30 2.39
N TYR A 98 7.32 -15.13 2.98
CA TYR A 98 7.78 -13.87 2.41
C TYR A 98 9.12 -13.45 3.04
N PRO A 99 10.16 -13.17 2.25
CA PRO A 99 11.48 -12.79 2.75
C PRO A 99 11.54 -11.30 3.11
N CYS A 100 10.61 -10.83 3.93
CA CYS A 100 10.51 -9.43 4.33
C CYS A 100 10.15 -9.27 5.82
N PRO A 101 10.32 -8.07 6.40
CA PRO A 101 9.86 -7.79 7.75
C PRO A 101 8.36 -8.03 7.93
N ARG A 102 7.92 -8.29 9.17
CA ARG A 102 6.54 -8.63 9.50
C ARG A 102 6.01 -7.86 10.70
N VAL A 103 4.70 -7.65 10.72
CA VAL A 103 3.97 -7.25 11.92
C VAL A 103 3.50 -8.52 12.65
N PRO A 104 3.55 -8.56 14.01
CA PRO A 104 2.98 -9.66 14.76
C PRO A 104 1.50 -9.90 14.43
N TYR A 105 1.04 -11.14 14.59
CA TYR A 105 -0.36 -11.48 14.36
C TYR A 105 -1.28 -10.65 15.25
N ASN A 106 -2.19 -9.92 14.62
CA ASN A 106 -3.21 -9.18 15.33
C ASN A 106 -4.52 -9.11 14.52
N PRO A 107 -5.62 -9.71 15.01
CA PRO A 107 -6.88 -9.79 14.28
C PRO A 107 -7.58 -8.44 14.08
N SER A 108 -7.10 -7.36 14.73
CA SER A 108 -7.62 -6.00 14.54
C SER A 108 -7.02 -5.27 13.33
N ILE A 109 -5.88 -5.72 12.80
CA ILE A 109 -5.19 -5.05 11.69
C ILE A 109 -6.04 -5.01 10.40
N PRO A 110 -6.72 -6.10 9.96
CA PRO A 110 -7.62 -6.05 8.80
C PRO A 110 -8.65 -4.92 8.87
N LEU A 111 -9.21 -4.69 10.06
CA LEU A 111 -10.16 -3.62 10.32
C LEU A 111 -9.49 -2.24 10.28
N ALA A 112 -8.27 -2.11 10.82
CA ALA A 112 -7.49 -0.89 10.75
C ALA A 112 -7.13 -0.53 9.29
N ILE A 113 -6.75 -1.51 8.47
CA ILE A 113 -6.48 -1.34 7.04
C ILE A 113 -7.74 -0.86 6.32
N SER A 114 -8.86 -1.54 6.53
CA SER A 114 -10.15 -1.20 5.91
C SER A 114 -10.59 0.23 6.25
N ARG A 115 -10.45 0.64 7.51
CA ARG A 115 -10.86 1.97 7.98
C ARG A 115 -9.94 3.09 7.50
N ASN A 116 -8.63 2.88 7.52
CA ASN A 116 -7.66 3.93 7.22
C ASN A 116 -7.35 4.07 5.73
N PHE A 117 -7.44 2.96 4.98
CA PHE A 117 -7.02 2.90 3.59
C PHE A 117 -8.13 2.46 2.65
N TYR A 118 -9.35 2.15 3.13
CA TYR A 118 -10.46 1.69 2.29
C TYR A 118 -10.07 0.51 1.38
N ALA A 119 -9.28 -0.42 1.93
CA ALA A 119 -8.92 -1.69 1.32
C ALA A 119 -9.60 -2.80 2.10
N PHE A 120 -10.53 -3.53 1.46
CA PHE A 120 -11.50 -4.36 2.17
C PHE A 120 -11.25 -5.87 2.12
N ALA A 121 -10.31 -6.33 1.29
CA ALA A 121 -9.98 -7.75 1.19
C ALA A 121 -8.56 -7.94 0.66
N PRO A 122 -7.80 -8.93 1.16
CA PRO A 122 -6.54 -9.37 0.56
C PRO A 122 -6.79 -10.12 -0.78
N PRO A 123 -5.77 -10.24 -1.65
CA PRO A 123 -4.45 -9.65 -1.50
C PRO A 123 -4.44 -8.16 -1.87
N ARG A 124 -3.66 -7.36 -1.13
CA ARG A 124 -3.40 -5.94 -1.42
C ARG A 124 -1.96 -5.59 -1.11
N ILE A 125 -1.38 -4.72 -1.94
CA ILE A 125 -0.13 -4.02 -1.61
C ILE A 125 -0.44 -2.53 -1.58
N LEU A 126 -0.38 -1.94 -0.39
CA LEU A 126 -0.52 -0.50 -0.21
C LEU A 126 0.87 0.13 -0.32
N LEU A 127 1.09 1.03 -1.28
CA LEU A 127 2.40 1.65 -1.49
C LEU A 127 2.44 3.07 -0.93
N PHE A 128 3.47 3.30 -0.13
CA PHE A 128 3.75 4.56 0.54
C PHE A 128 5.09 5.11 0.06
N ASP A 129 5.21 6.43 0.03
CA ASP A 129 6.51 7.07 -0.14
C ASP A 129 7.31 7.11 1.17
N SER A 130 8.53 7.62 1.11
CA SER A 130 9.42 7.81 2.27
C SER A 130 8.83 8.69 3.39
N ASN A 131 7.79 9.49 3.12
CA ASN A 131 7.13 10.32 4.12
C ASN A 131 5.94 9.61 4.77
N GLY A 132 5.67 8.34 4.43
CA GLY A 132 4.49 7.62 4.89
C GLY A 132 3.20 8.00 4.15
N GLN A 133 3.28 8.73 3.04
CA GLN A 133 2.09 9.08 2.26
C GLN A 133 1.73 7.96 1.29
N LEU A 134 0.51 7.44 1.43
CA LEU A 134 -0.06 6.48 0.50
C LEU A 134 -0.22 7.12 -0.88
N PHE A 135 0.34 6.49 -1.92
CA PHE A 135 0.15 6.94 -3.30
C PHE A 135 -0.62 5.95 -4.18
N THR A 136 -0.74 4.67 -3.80
CA THR A 136 -1.66 3.71 -4.44
C THR A 136 -2.02 2.56 -3.52
N LYS A 137 -3.23 2.00 -3.73
CA LYS A 137 -3.71 0.77 -3.07
C LYS A 137 -3.62 -0.45 -3.99
N GLU A 138 -3.32 -0.22 -5.27
CA GLU A 138 -3.17 -1.22 -6.33
C GLU A 138 -1.68 -1.54 -6.56
N GLY A 139 -0.88 -1.58 -5.49
CA GLY A 139 0.56 -1.82 -5.56
C GLY A 139 0.93 -3.19 -6.10
N ASP A 140 0.05 -4.19 -5.93
CA ASP A 140 0.15 -5.51 -6.55
C ASP A 140 0.19 -5.37 -8.08
N GLY A 141 -0.64 -4.49 -8.63
CA GLY A 141 -0.65 -4.18 -10.05
C GLY A 141 0.63 -3.53 -10.55
N MET A 142 1.27 -2.71 -9.71
CA MET A 142 2.56 -2.09 -10.04
C MET A 142 3.69 -3.10 -9.97
N LEU A 143 3.80 -3.81 -8.84
CA LEU A 143 4.85 -4.79 -8.60
C LEU A 143 4.79 -5.93 -9.62
N LEU A 144 3.62 -6.50 -9.89
CA LEU A 144 3.48 -7.70 -10.73
C LEU A 144 3.55 -7.44 -12.23
N ARG A 145 3.17 -6.25 -12.70
CA ARG A 145 3.11 -5.93 -14.14
C ARG A 145 4.22 -5.02 -14.61
N PHE A 146 4.72 -4.15 -13.74
CA PHE A 146 5.67 -3.10 -14.11
C PHE A 146 6.84 -2.96 -13.12
N PRO A 147 7.50 -4.05 -12.67
CA PRO A 147 8.60 -3.95 -11.72
C PRO A 147 9.73 -3.03 -12.23
N GLU A 148 9.95 -2.97 -13.54
CA GLU A 148 10.93 -2.13 -14.21
C GLU A 148 10.64 -0.62 -14.14
N LYS A 149 9.42 -0.23 -13.74
CA LYS A 149 8.99 1.18 -13.58
C LYS A 149 9.09 1.68 -12.15
N PHE A 150 9.74 0.93 -11.27
CA PHE A 150 10.10 1.42 -9.94
C PHE A 150 10.76 2.81 -10.06
N PRO A 151 10.37 3.82 -9.26
CA PRO A 151 9.59 3.77 -8.00
C PRO A 151 8.06 3.96 -8.15
N TRP A 152 7.50 3.90 -9.36
CA TRP A 152 6.05 3.99 -9.69
C TRP A 152 5.30 5.29 -9.34
N LYS A 153 5.66 6.01 -8.28
CA LYS A 153 4.93 7.18 -7.77
C LYS A 153 4.62 8.21 -8.85
N HIS A 154 5.63 8.59 -9.64
CA HIS A 154 5.46 9.56 -10.73
C HIS A 154 4.55 9.05 -11.85
N HIS A 155 4.60 7.76 -12.16
CA HIS A 155 3.77 7.16 -13.20
C HIS A 155 2.29 7.16 -12.81
N ILE A 156 1.99 6.90 -11.54
CA ILE A 156 0.61 6.90 -11.03
C ILE A 156 0.03 8.31 -10.97
N VAL A 157 0.78 9.28 -10.45
CA VAL A 157 0.32 10.68 -10.36
C VAL A 157 -0.02 11.23 -11.75
N ASN A 158 0.82 10.95 -12.75
CA ASN A 158 0.58 11.41 -14.12
C ASN A 158 -0.67 10.77 -14.76
N LEU A 159 -0.91 9.47 -14.53
CA LEU A 159 -2.10 8.78 -15.04
C LEU A 159 -3.39 9.34 -14.43
N ASN A 160 -3.39 9.60 -13.11
CA ASN A 160 -4.54 10.17 -12.42
C ASN A 160 -4.86 11.59 -12.89
N GLN A 161 -3.83 12.42 -13.13
CA GLN A 161 -4.02 13.76 -13.68
C GLN A 161 -4.60 13.73 -15.10
N LEU A 162 -4.10 12.82 -15.96
CA LEU A 162 -4.63 12.67 -17.31
C LEU A 162 -6.09 12.19 -17.30
N PHE A 163 -6.42 11.23 -16.45
CA PHE A 163 -7.80 10.74 -16.31
C PHE A 163 -8.75 11.84 -15.85
N LEU A 164 -8.37 12.61 -14.83
CA LEU A 164 -9.15 13.77 -14.36
C LEU A 164 -9.35 14.80 -15.48
N LEU A 165 -8.31 15.11 -16.25
CA LEU A 165 -8.40 16.04 -17.36
C LEU A 165 -9.39 15.54 -18.42
N VAL A 166 -9.37 14.26 -18.77
CA VAL A 166 -10.33 13.65 -19.70
C VAL A 166 -11.76 13.72 -19.17
N CYS A 167 -11.98 13.42 -17.88
CA CYS A 167 -13.30 13.55 -17.26
C CYS A 167 -13.81 15.00 -17.29
N VAL A 168 -12.96 15.99 -16.99
CA VAL A 168 -13.33 17.41 -17.04
C VAL A 168 -13.67 17.83 -18.47
N ILE A 169 -12.87 17.43 -19.46
CA ILE A 169 -13.16 17.72 -20.87
C ILE A 169 -14.49 17.08 -21.29
N ALA A 170 -14.76 15.82 -20.92
CA ALA A 170 -16.01 15.15 -21.23
C ALA A 170 -17.23 15.86 -20.61
N LEU A 171 -17.11 16.35 -19.37
CA LEU A 171 -18.16 17.13 -18.71
C LEU A 171 -18.38 18.49 -19.37
N LEU A 172 -17.31 19.18 -19.78
CA LEU A 172 -17.40 20.47 -20.48
C LEU A 172 -18.03 20.32 -21.87
N LEU A 173 -17.61 19.30 -22.63
CA LEU A 173 -18.18 19.00 -23.96
C LEU A 173 -19.64 18.55 -23.85
N GLY A 174 -19.97 17.70 -22.88
CA GLY A 174 -21.35 17.28 -22.60
C GLY A 174 -22.23 18.45 -22.16
N GLY A 175 -21.72 19.33 -21.28
CA GLY A 175 -22.42 20.53 -20.84
C GLY A 175 -22.64 21.54 -21.98
N LEU A 176 -21.63 21.74 -22.84
CA LEU A 176 -21.75 22.59 -24.03
C LEU A 176 -22.78 22.03 -25.02
N TYR A 177 -22.77 20.72 -25.26
CA TYR A 177 -23.75 20.06 -26.11
C TYR A 177 -25.18 20.21 -25.56
N TYR A 178 -25.38 20.01 -24.26
CA TYR A 178 -26.65 20.22 -23.59
C TYR A 178 -27.13 21.67 -23.71
N PHE A 179 -26.23 22.64 -23.50
CA PHE A 179 -26.53 24.06 -23.62
C PHE A 179 -26.97 24.43 -25.05
N LEU A 180 -26.26 23.96 -26.07
CA LEU A 180 -26.62 24.22 -27.48
C LEU A 180 -27.99 23.65 -27.85
N LEU A 181 -28.37 22.49 -27.31
CA LEU A 181 -29.70 21.90 -27.54
C LEU A 181 -30.85 22.66 -26.89
N HIS A 182 -30.62 23.34 -25.76
CA HIS A 182 -31.69 23.96 -24.96
C HIS A 182 -31.76 25.49 -25.07
N VAL A 183 -30.75 26.12 -25.65
CA VAL A 183 -30.73 27.58 -25.93
C VAL A 183 -31.19 27.89 -27.36
N SER A 184 -31.38 26.87 -28.20
CA SER A 184 -31.88 27.01 -29.57
C SER A 184 -33.42 27.09 -29.67
N ILE A 185 -34.12 27.58 -28.62
CA ILE A 185 -35.58 27.79 -28.59
C ILE A 185 -35.88 29.28 -28.47
#